data_AF-A0A1R4B3U5-F1
#
_entry.id   AF-A0A1R4B3U5-F1
#
_cell.length_a   1.000
_cell.length_b   1.000
_cell.length_c   1.000
_cell.angle_alpha   90.00
_cell.angle_beta   90.00
_cell.angle_gamma   90.00
#
_symmetry.space_group_name_H-M   'P 1'
#
loop_
_entity.id
_entity.type
_entity.pdbx_description
1 polymer ?
#
loop_
_entity_poly.entity_id
_entity_poly.type
_entity_poly.pdbx_seq_one_letter_code
_entity_poly.pdbx_strand_id
1 'polypeptide(L)'
;MTVEMNRVRELLVKMIHHRQRCEALIYAQSHRTLARSAYRFVKIEKVMIQKMAMLLFKQDGEQFITAHNTGYDVIEFDDYNEMHAMNKSMLKDIKSLIKTTGDTNLTALVSYWLAALQIENDEMHKHLPTSES
;
A
#
# COMPACT_ATOMS: atom_id res chain seq x y z
N MET A 1 -6.83 -21.72 9.00
CA MET A 1 -6.11 -20.45 8.76
C MET A 1 -5.69 -19.92 10.14
N THR A 2 -4.41 -19.63 10.37
CA THR A 2 -3.93 -19.16 11.69
C THR A 2 -4.36 -17.71 11.93
N VAL A 3 -4.38 -17.26 13.20
CA VAL A 3 -4.71 -15.86 13.56
C VAL A 3 -3.80 -14.87 12.82
N GLU A 4 -2.53 -15.23 12.68
CA GLU A 4 -1.54 -14.45 11.92
C GLU A 4 -1.88 -14.35 10.43
N MET A 5 -2.25 -15.46 9.79
CA MET A 5 -2.68 -15.47 8.39
C MET A 5 -3.93 -14.61 8.16
N ASN A 6 -4.86 -14.55 9.12
CA ASN A 6 -6.02 -13.66 9.06
C ASN A 6 -5.60 -12.19 9.10
N ARG A 7 -4.71 -11.81 10.02
CA ARG A 7 -4.21 -10.43 10.14
C ARG A 7 -3.45 -10.00 8.88
N VAL A 8 -2.66 -10.90 8.30
CA VAL A 8 -2.00 -10.64 7.01
C VAL A 8 -3.04 -10.44 5.91
N ARG A 9 -4.06 -11.30 5.83
CA ARG A 9 -5.13 -11.17 4.84
C ARG A 9 -5.86 -9.82 4.97
N GLU A 10 -6.24 -9.44 6.19
CA GLU A 10 -6.88 -8.15 6.47
C GLU A 10 -6.02 -6.97 6.02
N LEU A 11 -4.70 -7.02 6.28
CA LEU A 11 -3.77 -6.01 5.80
C LEU A 11 -3.74 -5.94 4.27
N LEU A 12 -3.64 -7.08 3.58
CA LEU A 12 -3.65 -7.09 2.12
C LEU A 12 -4.96 -6.54 1.54
N VAL A 13 -6.10 -6.83 2.16
CA VAL A 13 -7.39 -6.26 1.77
C VAL A 13 -7.41 -4.75 1.96
N LYS A 14 -6.93 -4.24 3.10
CA LYS A 14 -6.78 -2.80 3.32
C LYS A 14 -5.87 -2.16 2.26
N MET A 15 -4.76 -2.81 1.89
CA MET A 15 -3.87 -2.32 0.84
C MET A 15 -4.57 -2.29 -0.52
N ILE A 16 -5.43 -3.27 -0.84
CA ILE A 16 -6.23 -3.25 -2.07
C ILE A 16 -7.14 -2.01 -2.09
N HIS A 17 -7.88 -1.77 -0.99
CA HIS A 17 -8.76 -0.60 -0.91
C HIS A 17 -7.98 0.71 -0.99
N HIS A 18 -6.83 0.79 -0.30
CA HIS A 18 -5.94 1.95 -0.37
C HIS A 18 -5.52 2.25 -1.81
N ARG A 19 -5.08 1.24 -2.56
CA ARG A 19 -4.70 1.38 -3.97
C ARG A 19 -5.81 1.94 -4.84
N GLN A 20 -7.06 1.52 -4.61
CA GLN A 20 -8.21 2.05 -5.36
C GLN A 20 -8.42 3.54 -5.09
N ARG A 21 -8.25 3.98 -3.84
CA ARG A 21 -8.38 5.40 -3.47
C ARG A 21 -7.30 6.28 -4.10
N CYS A 22 -6.16 5.71 -4.51
CA CYS A 22 -5.07 6.44 -5.15
C CYS A 22 -5.26 6.66 -6.66
N GLU A 23 -6.26 6.06 -7.32
CA GLU A 23 -6.32 5.96 -8.79
C GLU A 23 -6.31 7.32 -9.50
N ALA A 24 -7.16 8.26 -9.13
CA ALA A 24 -7.15 9.60 -9.72
C ALA A 24 -5.79 10.32 -9.63
N LEU A 25 -5.10 10.17 -8.51
CA LEU A 25 -3.83 10.88 -8.26
C LEU A 25 -2.67 10.27 -9.05
N ILE A 26 -2.60 8.94 -9.20
CA ILE A 26 -1.49 8.33 -9.95
C ILE A 26 -1.52 8.66 -11.46
N TYR A 27 -2.68 9.07 -11.98
CA TYR A 27 -2.86 9.51 -13.37
C TYR A 27 -2.91 11.03 -13.53
N ALA A 28 -2.85 11.80 -12.43
CA ALA A 28 -2.88 13.25 -12.47
C ALA A 28 -1.61 13.83 -13.12
N GLN A 29 -1.77 14.41 -14.32
CA GLN A 29 -0.64 14.93 -15.11
C GLN A 29 -0.05 16.24 -14.57
N SER A 30 -0.76 16.93 -13.67
CA SER A 30 -0.39 18.24 -13.10
C SER A 30 0.89 18.20 -12.26
N HIS A 31 1.19 17.07 -11.62
CA HIS A 31 2.35 16.94 -10.73
C HIS A 31 3.21 15.73 -11.10
N ARG A 32 3.93 15.81 -12.23
CA ARG A 32 4.68 14.66 -12.80
C ARG A 32 5.57 13.92 -11.81
N THR A 33 6.17 14.59 -10.83
CA THR A 33 7.02 13.93 -9.82
C THR A 33 6.18 13.25 -8.73
N LEU A 34 5.19 13.94 -8.15
CA LEU A 34 4.28 13.37 -7.16
C LEU A 34 3.49 12.19 -7.75
N ALA A 35 2.93 12.34 -8.94
CA ALA A 35 2.22 11.29 -9.67
C ALA A 35 3.11 10.06 -9.88
N ARG A 36 4.39 10.27 -10.20
CA ARG A 36 5.35 9.19 -10.40
C ARG A 36 5.66 8.45 -9.11
N SER A 37 5.89 9.15 -8.01
CA SER A 37 6.14 8.51 -6.71
C SER A 37 4.88 7.81 -6.19
N ALA A 38 3.71 8.43 -6.33
CA ALA A 38 2.41 7.82 -6.02
C ALA A 38 2.18 6.54 -6.83
N TYR A 39 2.44 6.58 -8.15
CA TYR A 39 2.35 5.40 -9.01
C TYR A 39 3.28 4.27 -8.57
N ARG A 40 4.53 4.59 -8.23
CA ARG A 40 5.49 3.59 -7.74
C ARG A 40 5.07 3.00 -6.40
N PHE A 41 4.55 3.82 -5.48
CA PHE A 41 4.01 3.35 -4.22
C PHE A 41 2.91 2.30 -4.45
N VAL A 42 1.86 2.65 -5.22
CA VAL A 42 0.74 1.76 -5.56
C VAL A 42 1.20 0.50 -6.32
N LYS A 43 2.23 0.62 -7.17
CA LYS A 43 2.83 -0.52 -7.85
C LYS A 43 3.55 -1.47 -6.88
N ILE A 44 4.28 -0.94 -5.90
CA ILE A 44 4.93 -1.74 -4.86
C ILE A 44 3.86 -2.45 -4.03
N GLU A 45 2.79 -1.76 -3.63
CA GLU A 45 1.66 -2.38 -2.93
C GLU A 45 1.08 -3.55 -3.74
N LYS A 46 0.84 -3.34 -5.04
CA LYS A 46 0.35 -4.40 -5.94
C LYS A 46 1.27 -5.63 -5.92
N VAL A 47 2.56 -5.43 -6.09
CA VAL A 47 3.53 -6.56 -6.12
C VAL A 47 3.59 -7.26 -4.77
N MET A 48 3.57 -6.51 -3.66
CA MET A 48 3.53 -7.08 -2.32
C MET A 48 2.28 -7.95 -2.13
N ILE A 49 1.09 -7.45 -2.47
CA ILE A 49 -0.18 -8.21 -2.38
C ILE A 49 -0.08 -9.50 -3.19
N GLN A 50 0.37 -9.43 -4.44
CA GLN A 50 0.46 -10.60 -5.32
C GLN A 50 1.42 -11.67 -4.77
N LYS A 51 2.60 -11.24 -4.30
CA LYS A 51 3.60 -12.16 -3.74
C LYS A 51 3.09 -12.80 -2.46
N MET A 52 2.47 -12.03 -1.56
CA MET A 52 1.96 -12.54 -0.30
C MET A 52 0.74 -13.45 -0.48
N ALA A 53 -0.18 -13.12 -1.38
CA ALA A 53 -1.33 -13.96 -1.71
C ALA A 53 -0.90 -15.33 -2.22
N MET A 54 0.06 -15.36 -3.15
CA MET A 54 0.59 -16.61 -3.69
C MET A 54 1.34 -17.42 -2.63
N LEU A 55 2.21 -16.79 -1.84
CA LEU A 55 3.04 -17.48 -0.85
C LEU A 55 2.21 -18.07 0.29
N LEU A 56 1.29 -17.27 0.86
CA LEU A 56 0.60 -17.57 2.11
C LEU A 56 -0.79 -18.20 1.91
N PHE A 57 -1.48 -17.90 0.80
CA PHE A 57 -2.84 -18.38 0.55
C PHE A 57 -2.95 -19.29 -0.67
N LYS A 58 -1.85 -19.52 -1.40
CA LYS A 58 -1.84 -20.31 -2.65
C LYS A 58 -2.88 -19.82 -3.67
N GLN A 59 -3.16 -18.53 -3.65
CA GLN A 59 -4.11 -17.87 -4.53
C GLN A 59 -3.35 -17.00 -5.52
N ASP A 60 -3.81 -16.98 -6.78
CA ASP A 60 -3.29 -16.04 -7.76
C ASP A 60 -3.48 -14.59 -7.28
N GLY A 61 -2.46 -13.78 -7.47
CA GLY A 61 -2.42 -12.43 -6.93
C GLY A 61 -3.43 -11.48 -7.59
N GLU A 62 -3.65 -11.58 -8.90
CA GLU A 62 -4.64 -10.75 -9.60
C GLU A 62 -6.06 -11.18 -9.24
N GLN A 63 -6.30 -12.49 -9.10
CA GLN A 63 -7.57 -13.00 -8.59
C GLN A 63 -7.85 -12.53 -7.16
N PHE A 64 -6.83 -12.55 -6.28
CA PHE A 64 -6.96 -12.05 -4.91
C PHE A 64 -7.32 -10.56 -4.89
N ILE A 65 -6.65 -9.74 -5.70
CA ILE A 65 -6.95 -8.31 -5.84
C ILE A 65 -8.39 -8.10 -6.32
N THR A 66 -8.77 -8.79 -7.39
CA THR A 66 -10.11 -8.64 -7.99
C THR A 66 -11.22 -9.04 -7.02
N ALA A 67 -11.03 -10.13 -6.26
CA ALA A 67 -12.02 -10.64 -5.32
C ALA A 67 -12.28 -9.72 -4.11
N HIS A 68 -11.36 -8.80 -3.81
CA HIS A 68 -11.47 -7.88 -2.68
C HIS A 68 -11.48 -6.42 -3.13
N ASN A 69 -11.71 -6.18 -4.42
CA ASN A 69 -11.93 -4.86 -4.96
C ASN A 69 -13.36 -4.43 -4.61
N THR A 70 -13.54 -3.25 -4.02
CA THR A 70 -14.87 -2.74 -3.63
C THR A 70 -15.72 -2.26 -4.81
N GLY A 71 -15.22 -2.32 -6.04
CA GLY A 71 -15.92 -1.85 -7.24
C GLY A 71 -15.86 -0.33 -7.39
N TYR A 72 -16.94 0.26 -7.93
CA TYR A 72 -16.97 1.65 -8.42
C TYR A 72 -17.26 2.72 -7.34
N ASP A 73 -17.67 2.35 -6.13
CA ASP A 73 -18.02 3.31 -5.05
C ASP A 73 -16.84 3.59 -4.10
N VAL A 74 -15.64 3.81 -4.66
CA VAL A 74 -14.47 4.17 -3.86
C VAL A 74 -14.32 5.68 -3.79
N ILE A 75 -14.31 6.20 -2.57
CA ILE A 75 -13.96 7.61 -2.31
C ILE A 75 -12.45 7.75 -2.53
N GLU A 76 -12.07 8.29 -3.68
CA GLU A 76 -10.69 8.62 -4.03
C GLU A 76 -10.11 9.68 -3.07
N PHE A 77 -8.79 9.75 -3.00
CA PHE A 77 -8.11 10.82 -2.28
C PHE A 77 -8.20 12.13 -3.07
N ASP A 78 -8.52 13.22 -2.37
CA ASP A 78 -8.73 14.54 -2.97
C ASP A 78 -7.40 15.14 -3.47
N ASP A 79 -6.30 14.91 -2.74
CA ASP A 79 -4.98 15.44 -3.07
C ASP A 79 -3.80 14.58 -2.59
N TYR A 80 -2.59 14.98 -2.97
CA TYR A 80 -1.36 14.27 -2.58
C TYR A 80 -1.01 14.40 -1.10
N ASN A 81 -1.51 15.42 -0.37
CA ASN A 81 -1.32 15.52 1.08
C ASN A 81 -2.14 14.45 1.79
N GLU A 82 -3.40 14.26 1.39
CA GLU A 82 -4.26 13.20 1.91
C GLU A 82 -3.67 11.82 1.59
N MET A 83 -3.28 11.59 0.33
CA MET A 83 -2.63 10.34 -0.06
C MET A 83 -1.37 10.06 0.77
N HIS A 84 -0.48 11.05 0.96
CA HIS A 84 0.72 10.88 1.77
C HIS A 84 0.41 10.59 3.25
N ALA A 85 -0.62 11.22 3.83
CA ALA A 85 -1.06 10.92 5.19
C ALA A 85 -1.59 9.48 5.30
N MET A 86 -2.33 9.02 4.30
CA MET A 86 -2.90 7.68 4.24
C MET A 86 -1.87 6.60 3.96
N ASN A 87 -0.89 6.86 3.08
CA ASN A 87 0.31 6.05 2.93
C ASN A 87 1.01 5.87 4.29
N LYS A 88 1.23 6.97 5.05
CA LYS A 88 1.82 6.90 6.39
C LYS A 88 1.02 6.04 7.36
N SER A 89 -0.30 6.08 7.30
CA SER A 89 -1.17 5.20 8.09
C SER A 89 -0.98 3.73 7.70
N MET A 90 -0.98 3.42 6.39
CA MET A 90 -0.71 2.06 5.88
C MET A 90 0.66 1.53 6.32
N LEU A 91 1.70 2.36 6.26
CA LEU A 91 3.05 2.01 6.70
C LEU A 91 3.11 1.69 8.21
N LYS A 92 2.28 2.34 9.04
CA LYS A 92 2.16 2.01 10.47
C LYS A 92 1.50 0.65 10.67
N ASP A 93 0.47 0.33 9.90
CA ASP A 93 -0.19 -0.98 9.94
C ASP A 93 0.79 -2.10 9.55
N ILE A 94 1.58 -1.91 8.49
CA ILE A 94 2.64 -2.85 8.07
C ILE A 94 3.70 -3.02 9.17
N LYS A 95 4.17 -1.92 9.80
CA LYS A 95 5.10 -1.98 10.93
C LYS A 95 4.52 -2.73 12.13
N SER A 96 3.23 -2.57 12.40
CA SER A 96 2.52 -3.29 13.46
C SER A 96 2.46 -4.79 13.18
N LEU A 97 2.23 -5.19 11.92
CA LEU A 97 2.33 -6.59 11.52
C LEU A 97 3.72 -7.15 11.83
N ILE A 98 4.79 -6.48 11.38
CA ILE A 98 6.19 -6.90 11.61
C ILE A 98 6.49 -7.07 13.11
N LYS A 99 6.04 -6.14 13.96
CA LYS A 99 6.30 -6.22 15.42
C LYS A 99 5.59 -7.36 16.12
N THR A 100 4.50 -7.86 15.54
CA THR A 100 3.60 -8.81 16.20
C THR A 100 3.59 -10.19 15.54
N THR A 101 4.20 -10.34 14.36
CA THR A 101 4.47 -11.65 13.76
C THR A 101 5.61 -12.33 14.50
N GLY A 102 5.48 -13.65 14.69
CA GLY A 102 6.56 -14.50 15.19
C GLY A 102 7.39 -15.15 14.08
N ASP A 103 7.01 -14.94 12.82
CA ASP A 103 7.64 -15.56 11.65
C ASP A 103 8.77 -14.67 11.11
N THR A 104 10.01 -15.13 11.27
CA THR A 104 11.21 -14.43 10.80
C THR A 104 11.24 -14.27 9.27
N ASN A 105 10.75 -15.25 8.52
CA ASN A 105 10.74 -15.19 7.06
C ASN A 105 9.71 -14.17 6.58
N LEU A 106 8.52 -14.18 7.19
CA LEU A 106 7.49 -13.18 6.93
C LEU A 106 7.98 -11.78 7.30
N THR A 107 8.65 -11.64 8.45
CA THR A 107 9.26 -10.39 8.91
C THR A 107 10.24 -9.84 7.88
N ALA A 108 11.17 -10.67 7.40
CA ALA A 108 12.17 -10.25 6.41
C ALA A 108 11.51 -9.82 5.09
N LEU A 109 10.55 -10.62 4.59
CA LEU A 109 9.82 -10.32 3.37
C LEU A 109 9.03 -9.01 3.46
N VAL A 110 8.29 -8.80 4.56
CA VAL A 110 7.46 -7.61 4.75
C VAL A 110 8.34 -6.38 5.01
N SER A 111 9.48 -6.53 5.69
CA SER A 111 10.42 -5.43 5.92
C SER A 111 11.04 -4.89 4.63
N TYR A 112 11.33 -5.77 3.66
CA TYR A 112 11.79 -5.36 2.33
C TYR A 112 10.77 -4.45 1.63
N TRP A 113 9.50 -4.87 1.61
CA TRP A 113 8.44 -4.07 0.98
C TRP A 113 8.15 -2.79 1.74
N LEU A 114 8.17 -2.83 3.07
CA LEU A 114 8.03 -1.66 3.91
C LEU A 114 9.07 -0.59 3.56
N ALA A 115 10.35 -0.98 3.43
CA ALA A 115 11.42 -0.06 3.06
C ALA A 115 11.18 0.58 1.69
N ALA A 116 10.77 -0.21 0.69
CA ALA A 116 10.47 0.30 -0.65
C ALA A 116 9.30 1.29 -0.64
N LEU A 117 8.22 0.99 0.10
CA LEU A 117 7.08 1.90 0.24
C LEU A 117 7.46 3.19 0.99
N GLN A 118 8.31 3.09 2.02
CA GLN A 118 8.81 4.26 2.74
C GLN A 118 9.60 5.19 1.83
N ILE A 119 10.48 4.65 0.98
CA ILE A 119 11.26 5.46 0.03
C ILE A 119 10.35 6.28 -0.88
N GLU A 120 9.31 5.67 -1.46
CA GLU A 120 8.41 6.38 -2.36
C GLU A 120 7.52 7.39 -1.62
N ASN A 121 7.11 7.08 -0.38
CA ASN A 121 6.35 8.03 0.43
C ASN A 121 7.19 9.23 0.91
N ASP A 122 8.47 8.99 1.25
CA ASP A 122 9.42 10.05 1.58
C ASP A 122 9.76 10.90 0.35
N GLU A 123 9.80 10.29 -0.84
CA GLU A 123 9.94 11.03 -2.09
C GLU A 123 8.73 11.92 -2.34
N MET A 124 7.50 11.43 -2.13
CA MET A 124 6.30 12.28 -2.21
C MET A 124 6.42 13.48 -1.27
N HIS A 125 6.84 13.25 -0.01
CA HIS A 125 6.94 14.31 0.99
C HIS A 125 7.83 15.48 0.56
N LYS A 126 8.92 15.22 -0.17
CA LYS A 126 9.86 16.25 -0.65
C LYS A 126 9.22 17.22 -1.66
N HIS A 127 8.21 16.76 -2.39
CA HIS A 127 7.55 17.52 -3.47
C HIS A 127 6.16 18.01 -3.08
N LEU A 128 5.66 17.66 -1.89
CA LEU A 128 4.43 18.25 -1.38
C LEU A 128 4.65 19.74 -1.14
N PRO A 129 3.66 20.59 -1.46
CA PRO A 129 3.71 21.98 -1.07
C PRO A 129 3.83 22.02 0.46
N THR A 130 4.92 22.59 0.97
CA THR A 130 5.01 22.93 2.39
C THR A 130 3.86 23.87 2.68
N SER A 131 2.98 23.50 3.60
CA SER A 131 2.08 24.45 4.22
C SER A 131 2.97 25.53 4.83
N GLU A 132 3.09 26.67 4.17
CA GLU A 132 3.62 27.88 4.79
C GLU A 132 2.67 28.20 5.95
N SER A 133 3.11 27.88 7.16
CA SER A 133 2.52 28.33 8.41
C SER A 133 3.08 29.68 8.78
#